data_AF-A0A0A2VA17-F1
#
_entry.id   AF-A0A0A2VA17-F1
#
_cell.length_a   1.000
_cell.length_b   1.000
_cell.length_c   1.000
_cell.angle_alpha   90.00
_cell.angle_beta   90.00
_cell.angle_gamma   90.00
#
_symmetry.space_group_name_H-M   'P 1'
#
loop_
_entity.id
_entity.type
_entity.pdbx_description
1 polymer ?
#
loop_
_entity_poly.entity_id
_entity_poly.type
_entity_poly.pdbx_seq_one_letter_code
_entity_poly.pdbx_strand_id
1 'polypeptide(L)'
;MQYATINLSKEQIKLVAEAAKELEKELEKELDKESAEESAEEFRELSASGQKLFRSLEEQIRENLRNFQKSHARQAPVSKRTMKLPKEKGFVVKQADVIVAILLTGSEIKRDVKIYSPSSLVYSWPKDVACIIPRGWMLRSDGSDCYVNVMRMSFQEET
;
A
#
# COMPACT_ATOMS: atom_id res chain seq x y z
N MET A 1 17.36 -8.81 0.10
CA MET A 1 16.78 -7.69 0.88
C MET A 1 15.59 -8.24 1.66
N GLN A 2 15.37 -7.78 2.89
CA GLN A 2 14.11 -8.01 3.63
C GLN A 2 13.14 -6.87 3.29
N TYR A 3 11.83 -6.98 3.54
CA TYR A 3 10.94 -5.81 3.51
C TYR A 3 11.00 -5.09 4.88
N ALA A 4 10.63 -3.80 4.93
CA ALA A 4 10.57 -3.04 6.18
C ALA A 4 9.13 -2.69 6.56
N THR A 5 8.92 -2.36 7.83
CA THR A 5 7.59 -2.09 8.40
C THR A 5 7.59 -0.83 9.24
N ILE A 6 6.52 -0.05 9.16
CA ILE A 6 6.25 1.09 10.03
C ILE A 6 4.97 0.78 10.82
N ASN A 7 5.08 0.74 12.14
CA ASN A 7 3.93 0.60 13.03
C ASN A 7 3.12 1.90 13.02
N LEU A 8 1.81 1.78 12.77
CA LEU A 8 0.93 2.94 12.73
C LEU A 8 0.54 3.40 14.15
N SER A 9 0.50 4.71 14.34
CA SER A 9 -0.05 5.32 15.55
C SER A 9 -1.57 5.15 15.61
N LYS A 10 -2.17 5.34 16.80
CA LYS A 10 -3.64 5.30 16.95
C LYS A 10 -4.37 6.27 16.02
N GLU A 11 -3.78 7.44 15.77
CA GLU A 11 -4.36 8.44 14.87
C GLU A 11 -4.26 8.01 13.40
N GLN A 12 -3.13 7.42 13.01
CA GLN A 12 -2.95 6.88 11.66
C GLN A 12 -3.89 5.69 11.39
N ILE A 13 -4.11 4.83 12.39
CA ILE A 13 -5.08 3.72 12.30
C ILE A 13 -6.51 4.26 12.09
N LYS A 14 -6.88 5.37 12.76
CA LYS A 14 -8.16 6.03 12.51
C LYS A 14 -8.27 6.52 11.07
N LEU A 15 -7.23 7.16 10.54
CA LEU A 15 -7.20 7.61 9.14
C LEU A 15 -7.29 6.45 8.14
N VAL A 16 -6.69 5.28 8.45
CA VAL A 16 -6.86 4.05 7.65
C VAL A 16 -8.32 3.62 7.62
N ALA A 17 -8.97 3.56 8.78
CA ALA A 17 -10.37 3.15 8.88
C ALA A 17 -11.32 4.16 8.19
N GLU A 18 -11.04 5.46 8.29
CA GLU A 18 -11.77 6.51 7.57
C GLU A 18 -11.61 6.39 6.06
N ALA A 19 -10.39 6.20 5.58
CA ALA A 19 -10.12 5.99 4.16
C ALA A 19 -10.80 4.72 3.62
N ALA A 20 -10.84 3.64 4.41
CA ALA A 20 -11.58 2.43 4.04
C ALA A 20 -13.08 2.69 3.91
N LYS A 21 -13.70 3.43 4.85
CA LYS A 21 -15.12 3.80 4.80
C LYS A 21 -15.45 4.75 3.65
N GLU A 22 -14.57 5.70 3.36
CA GLU A 22 -14.72 6.59 2.20
C GLU A 22 -14.74 5.79 0.90
N LEU A 23 -13.81 4.83 0.76
CA LEU A 23 -13.75 3.94 -0.39
C LEU A 23 -14.97 3.03 -0.53
N GLU A 24 -15.45 2.44 0.57
CA GLU A 24 -16.67 1.60 0.57
C GLU A 24 -17.88 2.38 0.03
N LYS A 25 -18.07 3.64 0.47
CA LYS A 25 -19.15 4.50 -0.03
C LYS A 25 -19.00 4.87 -1.51
N GLU A 26 -17.77 5.03 -2.00
CA GLU A 26 -17.51 5.28 -3.42
C GLU A 26 -17.86 4.06 -4.26
N LEU A 27 -17.44 2.87 -3.83
CA LEU A 27 -17.74 1.61 -4.50
C LEU A 27 -19.25 1.31 -4.53
N GLU A 28 -19.98 1.58 -3.44
CA GLU A 28 -21.44 1.45 -3.40
C GLU A 28 -22.12 2.35 -4.44
N LYS A 29 -21.71 3.62 -4.55
CA LYS A 29 -22.25 4.57 -5.53
C LYS A 29 -21.95 4.20 -6.98
N GLU A 30 -20.85 3.50 -7.21
CA GLU A 30 -20.47 3.00 -8.53
C GLU A 30 -21.25 1.72 -8.88
N LEU A 31 -21.50 0.84 -7.91
CA LEU A 31 -22.36 -0.33 -8.11
C LEU A 31 -23.80 0.05 -8.44
N ASP A 32 -24.30 1.15 -7.87
CA ASP A 32 -25.61 1.72 -8.21
C ASP A 32 -25.68 2.29 -9.65
N LYS A 33 -24.53 2.46 -10.31
CA LYS A 33 -24.41 2.89 -11.70
C LYS A 33 -23.83 1.75 -12.52
N GLU A 34 -24.69 0.91 -13.11
CA GLU A 34 -24.34 -0.20 -14.01
C GLU A 34 -23.08 0.07 -14.87
N SER A 35 -21.91 -0.32 -14.35
CA SER A 35 -20.61 -0.14 -14.95
C SER A 35 -19.76 -1.35 -14.58
N ALA A 36 -20.19 -2.49 -15.10
CA ALA A 36 -19.40 -3.71 -15.10
C ALA A 36 -18.29 -3.60 -16.16
N GLU A 37 -17.21 -2.89 -15.83
CA GLU A 37 -15.95 -3.07 -16.54
C GLU A 37 -14.86 -3.47 -15.54
N GLU A 38 -14.64 -4.78 -15.47
CA GLU A 38 -13.62 -5.46 -14.68
C GLU A 38 -12.21 -5.08 -15.17
N SER A 39 -11.68 -3.95 -14.70
CA SER A 39 -10.26 -3.64 -14.87
C SER A 39 -9.46 -4.28 -13.73
N ALA A 40 -8.58 -5.23 -14.08
CA ALA A 40 -7.79 -6.01 -13.13
C ALA A 40 -6.72 -5.21 -12.37
N GLU A 41 -6.54 -3.92 -12.66
CA GLU A 41 -5.64 -3.01 -11.95
C GLU A 41 -6.28 -1.60 -11.87
N GLU A 42 -7.42 -1.48 -11.20
CA GLU A 42 -8.00 -0.17 -10.92
C GLU A 42 -7.13 0.61 -9.93
N PHE A 43 -6.35 1.53 -10.48
CA PHE A 43 -5.71 2.58 -9.72
C PHE A 43 -6.66 3.75 -9.56
N ARG A 44 -7.06 4.02 -8.32
CA ARG A 44 -7.95 5.12 -7.94
C ARG A 44 -7.14 6.22 -7.26
N GLU A 45 -7.66 7.44 -7.34
CA GLU A 45 -7.09 8.53 -6.55
C GLU A 45 -7.26 8.25 -5.05
N LEU A 46 -6.38 8.83 -4.25
CA LEU A 46 -6.50 8.70 -2.80
C LEU A 46 -7.66 9.55 -2.30
N SER A 47 -8.46 8.94 -1.44
CA SER A 47 -9.43 9.65 -0.62
C SER A 47 -8.75 10.73 0.23
N ALA A 48 -9.52 11.71 0.71
CA ALA A 48 -8.98 12.80 1.53
C ALA A 48 -8.26 12.25 2.78
N SER A 49 -8.82 11.22 3.41
CA SER A 49 -8.22 10.54 4.55
C SER A 49 -6.94 9.78 4.18
N GLY A 50 -6.92 9.13 3.00
CA GLY A 50 -5.71 8.49 2.46
C GLY A 50 -4.57 9.48 2.19
N GLN A 51 -4.88 10.68 1.69
CA GLN A 51 -3.88 11.73 1.50
C GLN A 51 -3.33 12.25 2.82
N LYS A 52 -4.19 12.47 3.83
CA LYS A 52 -3.78 12.89 5.17
C LYS A 52 -2.88 11.83 5.83
N LEU A 53 -3.23 10.55 5.70
CA LEU A 53 -2.44 9.43 6.20
C LEU A 53 -1.01 9.47 5.66
N PHE A 54 -0.84 9.58 4.33
CA PHE A 54 0.50 9.64 3.74
C PHE A 54 1.27 10.91 4.08
N ARG A 55 0.61 12.05 4.31
CA ARG A 55 1.29 13.24 4.84
C ARG A 55 1.79 12.99 6.26
N SER A 56 0.98 12.35 7.12
CA SER A 56 1.37 12.04 8.50
C SER A 56 2.51 11.01 8.62
N LEU A 57 2.70 10.17 7.60
CA LEU A 57 3.73 9.13 7.57
C LEU A 57 5.01 9.55 6.84
N GLU A 58 5.04 10.73 6.23
CA GLU A 58 6.07 11.10 5.25
C GLU A 58 7.49 11.10 5.85
N GLU A 59 7.66 11.60 7.07
CA GLU A 59 8.95 11.63 7.75
C GLU A 59 9.42 10.22 8.14
N GLN A 60 8.53 9.42 8.76
CA GLN A 60 8.83 8.04 9.13
C GLN A 60 9.18 7.18 7.90
N ILE A 61 8.51 7.40 6.77
CA ILE A 61 8.83 6.75 5.50
C ILE A 61 10.24 7.14 5.04
N ARG A 62 10.57 8.43 5.00
CA ARG A 62 11.90 8.89 4.56
C ARG A 62 13.01 8.36 5.47
N GLU A 63 12.81 8.36 6.79
CA GLU A 63 13.77 7.81 7.75
C GLU A 63 13.98 6.31 7.55
N ASN A 64 12.88 5.54 7.48
CA ASN A 64 12.99 4.09 7.26
C ASN A 64 13.67 3.78 5.94
N LEU A 65 13.35 4.51 4.86
CA LEU A 65 13.99 4.31 3.56
C LEU A 65 15.48 4.64 3.56
N ARG A 66 15.90 5.71 4.26
CA ARG A 66 17.33 6.03 4.44
C ARG A 66 18.06 4.89 5.14
N ASN A 67 17.48 4.36 6.21
CA ASN A 67 18.05 3.23 6.96
C ASN A 67 18.04 1.93 6.15
N PHE A 68 16.99 1.72 5.36
CA PHE A 68 16.74 0.49 4.61
C PHE A 68 17.73 0.28 3.47
N GLN A 69 18.12 1.34 2.76
CA GLN A 69 19.06 1.24 1.63
C GLN A 69 20.49 1.66 1.96
N LYS A 70 20.78 2.18 3.17
CA LYS A 70 22.09 2.75 3.55
C LYS A 70 22.66 3.68 2.47
N SER A 71 21.78 4.33 1.71
CA SER A 71 22.11 5.12 0.52
C SER A 71 21.72 6.56 0.76
N HIS A 72 22.55 7.49 0.27
CA HIS A 72 22.28 8.93 0.26
C HIS A 72 21.42 9.34 -0.94
N ALA A 73 20.99 8.39 -1.78
CA ALA A 73 20.15 8.66 -2.93
C ALA A 73 18.89 9.44 -2.54
N ARG A 74 18.55 10.44 -3.35
CA ARG A 74 17.39 11.28 -3.14
C ARG A 74 16.13 10.44 -3.34
N GLN A 75 15.25 10.46 -2.35
CA GLN A 75 14.01 9.69 -2.33
C GLN A 75 12.86 10.60 -2.76
N ALA A 76 12.25 10.29 -3.90
CA ALA A 76 11.13 11.07 -4.40
C ALA A 76 9.86 10.19 -4.50
N PRO A 77 8.72 10.62 -3.93
CA PRO A 77 7.45 9.98 -4.21
C PRO A 77 7.07 10.22 -5.67
N VAL A 78 6.90 9.14 -6.42
CA VAL A 78 6.52 9.15 -7.83
C VAL A 78 5.01 9.26 -7.98
N SER A 79 4.26 8.56 -7.12
CA SER A 79 2.80 8.61 -7.11
C SER A 79 2.24 8.07 -5.80
N LYS A 80 1.03 8.51 -5.45
CA LYS A 80 0.23 7.99 -4.34
C LYS A 80 -1.16 7.65 -4.84
N ARG A 81 -1.62 6.40 -4.69
CA ARG A 81 -2.90 5.92 -5.24
C ARG A 81 -3.50 4.83 -4.36
N THR A 82 -4.81 4.63 -4.47
CA THR A 82 -5.49 3.45 -3.96
C THR A 82 -5.47 2.39 -5.07
N MET A 83 -5.20 1.13 -4.72
CA MET A 83 -5.29 0.04 -5.69
C MET A 83 -6.03 -1.16 -5.10
N LYS A 84 -6.76 -1.86 -5.96
CA LYS A 84 -7.34 -3.17 -5.64
C LYS A 84 -6.25 -4.22 -5.70
N LEU A 85 -6.14 -5.05 -4.66
CA LEU A 85 -5.28 -6.23 -4.62
C LEU A 85 -6.17 -7.47 -4.84
N PRO A 86 -6.22 -8.02 -6.06
CA PRO A 86 -7.08 -9.15 -6.37
C PRO A 86 -6.57 -10.42 -5.70
N LYS A 87 -7.50 -11.30 -5.31
CA LYS A 87 -7.19 -12.58 -4.65
C LYS A 87 -6.20 -13.47 -5.42
N GLU A 88 -6.33 -13.53 -6.75
CA GLU A 88 -5.68 -14.59 -7.54
C GLU A 88 -4.40 -14.16 -8.24
N LYS A 89 -4.37 -12.95 -8.81
CA LYS A 89 -3.26 -12.51 -9.67
C LYS A 89 -2.05 -11.98 -8.88
N GLY A 90 -2.27 -11.49 -7.66
CA GLY A 90 -1.27 -10.76 -6.90
C GLY A 90 -0.79 -9.48 -7.59
N PHE A 91 -0.04 -8.65 -6.88
CA PHE A 91 0.56 -7.43 -7.39
C PHE A 91 2.07 -7.50 -7.26
N VAL A 92 2.78 -7.49 -8.39
CA VAL A 92 4.24 -7.53 -8.44
C VAL A 92 4.81 -6.11 -8.53
N VAL A 93 5.74 -5.76 -7.66
CA VAL A 93 6.41 -4.46 -7.67
C VAL A 93 7.42 -4.38 -8.83
N LYS A 94 7.00 -3.84 -9.98
CA LYS A 94 7.83 -3.81 -11.21
C LYS A 94 8.45 -2.46 -11.55
N GLN A 95 7.70 -1.37 -11.34
CA GLN A 95 8.00 -0.03 -11.91
C GLN A 95 8.64 0.95 -10.92
N ALA A 96 8.68 0.61 -9.64
CA ALA A 96 9.24 1.45 -8.58
C ALA A 96 10.39 0.70 -7.91
N ASP A 97 11.32 1.44 -7.32
CA ASP A 97 12.39 0.83 -6.55
C ASP A 97 11.86 0.23 -5.24
N VAL A 98 10.92 0.94 -4.62
CA VAL A 98 10.12 0.46 -3.49
C VAL A 98 8.69 1.01 -3.57
N ILE A 99 7.77 0.30 -2.93
CA ILE A 99 6.45 0.81 -2.61
C ILE A 99 6.26 0.86 -1.10
N VAL A 100 5.58 1.89 -0.62
CA VAL A 100 5.00 1.90 0.72
C VAL A 100 3.52 1.58 0.57
N ALA A 101 3.10 0.46 1.13
CA ALA A 101 1.74 -0.02 1.02
C ALA A 101 1.08 -0.07 2.39
N ILE A 102 -0.19 0.32 2.47
CA ILE A 102 -1.00 0.33 3.68
C ILE A 102 -2.33 -0.33 3.34
N LEU A 103 -2.69 -1.37 4.08
CA LEU A 103 -3.95 -2.07 3.90
C LEU A 103 -5.11 -1.20 4.37
N LEU A 104 -6.09 -0.97 3.49
CA LEU A 104 -7.34 -0.30 3.85
C LEU A 104 -8.28 -1.32 4.47
N THR A 105 -8.46 -1.22 5.78
CA THR A 105 -9.33 -2.11 6.52
C THR A 105 -9.96 -1.40 7.71
N GLY A 106 -11.21 -1.73 8.01
CA GLY A 106 -11.84 -1.32 9.26
C GLY A 106 -11.10 -1.94 10.45
N SER A 107 -11.14 -1.29 11.61
CA SER A 107 -10.40 -1.71 12.82
C SER A 107 -10.68 -3.14 13.28
N GLU A 108 -11.85 -3.68 12.93
CA GLU A 108 -12.33 -5.01 13.32
C GLU A 108 -12.09 -6.10 12.27
N ILE A 109 -11.70 -5.72 11.05
CA ILE A 109 -11.56 -6.66 9.93
C ILE A 109 -10.10 -7.10 9.84
N LYS A 110 -9.88 -8.42 9.93
CA LYS A 110 -8.58 -9.02 9.63
C LYS A 110 -8.59 -9.50 8.18
N ARG A 111 -7.69 -8.98 7.35
CA ARG A 111 -7.44 -9.52 6.00
C ARG A 111 -6.12 -10.24 5.99
N ASP A 112 -6.10 -11.44 5.43
CA ASP A 112 -4.88 -12.22 5.27
C ASP A 112 -4.19 -11.82 3.96
N VAL A 113 -3.31 -10.82 4.05
CA VAL A 113 -2.45 -10.43 2.93
C VAL A 113 -1.07 -11.04 3.13
N LYS A 114 -0.54 -11.64 2.06
CA LYS A 114 0.79 -12.23 2.02
C LYS A 114 1.73 -11.40 1.17
N ILE A 115 2.99 -11.37 1.61
CA ILE A 115 4.10 -10.73 0.94
C ILE A 115 5.08 -11.84 0.53
N TYR A 116 5.32 -11.97 -0.76
CA TYR A 116 6.19 -12.98 -1.35
C TYR A 116 7.50 -12.34 -1.77
N SER A 117 8.61 -12.88 -1.26
CA SER A 117 9.93 -12.52 -1.73
C SER A 117 10.27 -13.25 -3.03
N PRO A 118 11.18 -12.70 -3.86
CA PRO A 118 11.74 -13.41 -5.01
C PRO A 118 12.42 -14.75 -4.65
N SER A 119 12.86 -14.89 -3.39
CA SER A 119 13.49 -16.11 -2.86
C SER A 119 12.47 -17.12 -2.31
N SER A 120 11.19 -17.00 -2.67
CA SER A 120 10.09 -17.88 -2.23
C SER A 120 9.79 -17.86 -0.73
N LEU A 121 10.25 -16.85 0.01
CA LEU A 121 9.83 -16.64 1.40
C LEU A 121 8.47 -15.95 1.42
N VAL A 122 7.59 -16.40 2.32
CA VAL A 122 6.23 -15.88 2.45
C VAL A 122 6.06 -15.26 3.83
N TYR A 123 5.67 -14.00 3.86
CA TYR A 123 5.40 -13.25 5.09
C TYR A 123 3.92 -12.90 5.16
N SER A 124 3.37 -12.93 6.38
CA SER A 124 2.02 -12.39 6.61
C SER A 124 2.14 -10.90 6.87
N TRP A 125 1.29 -10.10 6.22
CA TRP A 125 1.22 -8.67 6.47
C TRP A 125 0.70 -8.43 7.89
N PRO A 126 1.45 -7.76 8.78
CA PRO A 126 1.00 -7.50 10.14
C PRO A 126 -0.17 -6.51 10.19
N LYS A 127 -1.05 -6.65 11.19
CA LYS A 127 -2.13 -5.69 11.43
C LYS A 127 -1.54 -4.31 11.76
N ASP A 128 -2.20 -3.23 11.32
CA ASP A 128 -1.89 -1.84 11.68
C ASP A 128 -0.45 -1.41 11.33
N VAL A 129 0.05 -1.93 10.21
CA VAL A 129 1.43 -1.71 9.73
C VAL A 129 1.43 -1.28 8.27
N ALA A 130 2.21 -0.23 7.98
CA ALA A 130 2.62 0.09 6.63
C ALA A 130 3.85 -0.75 6.25
N CYS A 131 3.82 -1.40 5.09
CA CYS A 131 4.94 -2.19 4.59
C CYS A 131 5.70 -1.44 3.50
N ILE A 132 7.03 -1.39 3.62
CA ILE A 132 7.95 -0.91 2.59
C ILE A 132 8.48 -2.12 1.84
N ILE A 133 8.04 -2.27 0.59
CA ILE A 133 8.22 -3.49 -0.20
C ILE A 133 9.13 -3.18 -1.39
N PRO A 134 10.27 -3.88 -1.52
CA PRO A 134 11.20 -3.68 -2.62
C PRO A 134 10.68 -4.12 -3.98
N ARG A 135 11.31 -3.61 -5.03
CA ARG A 135 11.17 -4.13 -6.40
C ARG A 135 11.34 -5.64 -6.46
N GLY A 136 10.52 -6.28 -7.28
CA GLY A 136 10.52 -7.73 -7.53
C GLY A 136 9.70 -8.55 -6.53
N TRP A 137 9.23 -7.95 -5.43
CA TRP A 137 8.37 -8.61 -4.47
C TRP A 137 6.91 -8.60 -4.93
N MET A 138 6.11 -9.52 -4.40
CA MET A 138 4.69 -9.64 -4.75
C MET A 138 3.80 -9.57 -3.51
N LEU A 139 2.69 -8.85 -3.63
CA LEU A 139 1.60 -8.81 -2.67
C LEU A 139 0.46 -9.71 -3.17
N ARG A 140 -0.20 -10.47 -2.29
CA ARG A 140 -1.43 -11.19 -2.65
C ARG A 140 -2.38 -11.23 -1.47
N SER A 141 -3.66 -11.01 -1.73
CA SER A 141 -4.70 -11.25 -0.73
C SER A 141 -5.12 -12.72 -0.76
N ASP A 142 -5.02 -13.42 0.36
CA ASP A 142 -5.51 -14.79 0.49
C ASP A 142 -6.95 -14.73 1.04
N GLY A 143 -7.94 -14.91 0.16
CA GLY A 143 -9.33 -15.11 0.55
C GLY A 143 -10.33 -14.21 -0.18
N SER A 144 -10.11 -12.91 -0.17
CA SER A 144 -11.00 -11.89 -0.73
C SER A 144 -10.22 -10.74 -1.34
N ASP A 145 -10.76 -10.07 -2.34
CA ASP A 145 -10.20 -8.80 -2.80
C ASP A 145 -10.08 -7.82 -1.64
N CYS A 146 -8.98 -7.07 -1.61
CA CYS A 146 -8.78 -5.99 -0.65
C CYS A 146 -8.25 -4.75 -1.36
N TYR A 147 -8.27 -3.62 -0.67
CA TYR A 147 -7.75 -2.37 -1.21
C TYR A 147 -6.57 -1.91 -0.38
N VAL A 148 -5.57 -1.36 -1.06
CA VAL A 148 -4.35 -0.88 -0.43
C VAL A 148 -4.04 0.53 -0.93
N ASN A 149 -3.68 1.41 0.00
CA ASN A 149 -3.07 2.69 -0.33
C ASN A 149 -1.59 2.47 -0.61
N VAL A 150 -1.11 2.93 -1.75
CA VAL A 150 0.27 2.73 -2.19
C VAL A 150 0.92 4.06 -2.52
N MET A 151 2.11 4.28 -1.97
CA MET A 151 3.05 5.32 -2.39
C MET A 151 4.22 4.65 -3.10
N ARG A 152 4.40 4.98 -4.39
CA ARG A 152 5.56 4.55 -5.17
C ARG A 152 6.71 5.52 -4.95
N MET A 153 7.90 5.01 -4.69
CA MET A 153 9.11 5.81 -4.52
C MET A 153 10.15 5.42 -5.57
N SER A 154 10.87 6.41 -6.08
CA SER A 154 12.09 6.21 -6.87
C SER A 154 13.29 6.79 -6.14
N PHE A 155 14.44 6.17 -6.35
CA PHE A 155 15.73 6.71 -5.92
C PHE A 155 16.41 7.36 -7.12
N GLN A 156 16.88 8.59 -6.92
CA GLN A 156 17.75 9.28 -7.87
C GLN A 156 19.16 9.29 -7.27
N GLU A 157 20.15 8.88 -8.06
CA GLU A 157 21.55 9.05 -7.69
C GLU A 157 21.85 10.55 -7.56
N GLU A 158 22.55 10.94 -6.49
CA GLU A 158 23.08 12.30 -6.37
C GLU A 158 24.25 12.43 -7.34
N THR A 159 24.05 13.19 -8.42
CA THR A 159 25.10 13.61 -9.37
C THR A 159 25.96 14.72 -8.79
#